data_AF-A0A6I8U639-F1
#
_entry.id   AF-A0A6I8U639-F1
#
_cell.length_a   1.000
_cell.length_b   1.000
_cell.length_c   1.000
_cell.angle_alpha   90.00
_cell.angle_beta   90.00
_cell.angle_gamma   90.00
#
_symmetry.space_group_name_H-M   'P 1'
#
loop_
_entity.id
_entity.type
_entity.pdbx_description
1 polymer ?
#
loop_
_entity_poly.entity_id
_entity_poly.type
_entity_poly.pdbx_seq_one_letter_code
_entity_poly.pdbx_strand_id
1 'polypeptide(L)'
;MIEHRKSIIPSFSSPNWEKGCLSCSIPIRNLIKNYVRRIMELPTIRSRLNYIANSLKPPVVIDCLMRIAGGLDSATGISQYNQGSILGSDDSPLSENFMCLQLITSSGEEIYNNPNPQSDFYCRTRSLSWTKETDAITLEMFTKFYEEVNGIKTNPVIITVDNIRLQITAEAVYSVIDDKAANAIVGNKNTHACPVCISGPDVVIGPSYFYSRLNSTEWLIRNAAKKRIPNNPALKHPEVQSEHRRISNKLEDRFKAHVDRPKPGGCGSSNNGNLARLLLSDPTAFSDILGINRKLGGKFKNNKQFGTLIAKAQTREI
;
A
#
# COMPACT_ATOMS: atom_id res chain seq x y z
N MET A 1 30.30 13.43 12.82
CA MET A 1 28.95 12.83 12.66
C MET A 1 27.96 13.70 11.89
N ILE A 2 27.98 15.04 12.01
CA ILE A 2 27.05 15.96 11.32
C ILE A 2 27.42 16.13 9.83
N GLU A 3 28.70 16.14 9.46
CA GLU A 3 29.12 16.27 8.06
C GLU A 3 28.82 15.04 7.19
N HIS A 4 28.87 13.84 7.77
CA HIS A 4 28.51 12.61 7.06
C HIS A 4 27.00 12.51 6.76
N ARG A 5 26.15 13.27 7.44
CA ARG A 5 24.70 13.30 7.17
C ARG A 5 24.31 14.23 6.03
N LYS A 6 25.11 15.27 5.73
CA LYS A 6 24.83 16.21 4.63
C LYS A 6 24.92 15.54 3.24
N SER A 7 25.67 14.45 3.08
CA SER A 7 25.77 13.70 1.82
C SER A 7 24.62 12.71 1.59
N ILE A 8 23.76 12.47 2.59
CA ILE A 8 22.75 11.39 2.59
C ILE A 8 21.34 11.92 2.28
N ILE A 9 21.09 13.22 2.42
CA ILE A 9 19.77 13.82 2.19
C ILE A 9 19.66 14.18 0.70
N PRO A 10 18.69 13.63 -0.06
CA PRO A 10 18.43 14.08 -1.43
C PRO A 10 18.11 15.58 -1.44
N SER A 11 18.48 16.29 -2.49
CA SER A 11 18.00 17.66 -2.68
C SER A 11 16.47 17.64 -2.75
N PHE A 12 15.81 18.20 -1.74
CA PHE A 12 14.37 18.44 -1.72
C PHE A 12 14.07 19.81 -2.31
N SER A 13 12.89 19.98 -2.91
CA SER A 13 12.38 21.31 -3.23
C SER A 13 12.21 22.09 -1.93
N SER A 14 12.59 23.38 -1.91
CA SER A 14 12.24 24.26 -0.79
C SER A 14 10.76 24.12 -0.48
N PRO A 15 10.34 24.10 0.80
CA PRO A 15 8.94 23.98 1.16
C PRO A 15 8.10 24.96 0.35
N ASN A 16 7.12 24.45 -0.37
CA ASN A 16 6.28 25.27 -1.23
C ASN A 16 5.04 25.70 -0.45
N TRP A 17 4.76 27.00 -0.51
CA TRP A 17 3.59 27.65 0.05
C TRP A 17 2.67 28.04 -1.09
N GLU A 18 1.83 27.11 -1.52
CA GLU A 18 0.85 27.37 -2.57
C GLU A 18 -0.56 27.16 -2.02
N LYS A 19 -1.44 28.13 -2.26
CA LYS A 19 -2.88 28.05 -1.95
C LYS A 19 -3.19 27.71 -0.48
N GLY A 20 -2.34 28.14 0.47
CA GLY A 20 -2.54 27.88 1.90
C GLY A 20 -2.19 26.45 2.35
N CYS A 21 -1.49 25.68 1.51
CA CYS A 21 -0.98 24.34 1.81
C CYS A 21 0.55 24.37 1.89
N LEU A 22 1.10 23.79 2.95
CA LEU A 22 2.53 23.48 3.06
C LEU A 22 2.78 22.12 2.43
N SER A 23 3.69 22.08 1.46
CA SER A 23 4.09 20.83 0.81
C SER A 23 5.60 20.76 0.59
N CYS A 24 6.12 19.54 0.57
CA CYS A 24 7.48 19.24 0.12
C CYS A 24 7.47 17.99 -0.76
N SER A 25 8.38 17.94 -1.73
CA SER A 25 8.48 16.82 -2.65
C SER A 25 9.92 16.54 -3.10
N ILE A 26 10.19 15.28 -3.45
CA ILE A 26 11.47 14.82 -3.97
C ILE A 26 11.21 14.10 -5.31
N PRO A 27 11.88 14.49 -6.40
CA PRO A 27 11.78 13.78 -7.67
C PRO A 27 12.18 12.30 -7.54
N ILE A 28 11.47 11.39 -8.22
CA ILE A 28 11.75 9.94 -8.18
C ILE A 28 13.18 9.66 -8.61
N ARG A 29 13.70 10.39 -9.61
CA ARG A 29 15.11 10.27 -10.02
C ARG A 29 16.08 10.48 -8.86
N ASN A 30 15.81 11.45 -7.99
CA ASN A 30 16.65 11.73 -6.83
C ASN A 30 16.50 10.67 -5.75
N LEU A 31 15.30 10.15 -5.55
CA LEU A 31 15.05 9.01 -4.66
C LEU A 31 15.78 7.76 -5.14
N ILE A 32 15.72 7.41 -6.44
CA ILE A 32 16.46 6.30 -7.03
C ILE A 32 17.97 6.49 -6.81
N LYS A 33 18.52 7.67 -7.13
CA LYS A 33 19.94 7.96 -6.91
C LYS A 33 20.35 7.73 -5.46
N ASN A 34 19.58 8.24 -4.52
CA ASN A 34 19.86 8.08 -3.10
C ASN A 34 19.75 6.61 -2.67
N TYR A 35 18.66 5.94 -3.06
CA TYR A 35 18.38 4.57 -2.67
C TYR A 35 19.46 3.63 -3.17
N VAL A 36 19.83 3.73 -4.45
CA VAL A 36 20.88 2.91 -5.06
C VAL A 36 22.22 3.13 -4.37
N ARG A 37 22.63 4.39 -4.15
CA ARG A 37 23.89 4.68 -3.43
C ARG A 37 23.93 3.97 -2.07
N ARG A 38 22.84 4.01 -1.31
CA ARG A 38 22.74 3.38 0.00
C ARG A 38 22.76 1.86 -0.05
N ILE A 39 22.06 1.22 -0.99
CA ILE A 39 22.13 -0.24 -1.10
C ILE A 39 23.50 -0.72 -1.58
N MET A 40 24.25 0.10 -2.34
CA MET A 40 25.61 -0.23 -2.79
C MET A 40 26.67 -0.11 -1.68
N GLU A 41 26.33 0.51 -0.54
CA GLU A 41 27.15 0.47 0.67
C GLU A 41 27.04 -0.88 1.41
N LEU A 42 26.02 -1.69 1.10
CA LEU A 42 25.85 -2.99 1.73
C LEU A 42 26.90 -3.99 1.19
N PRO A 43 27.70 -4.65 2.05
CA PRO A 43 28.76 -5.55 1.61
C PRO A 43 28.28 -6.67 0.69
N THR A 44 27.12 -7.28 1.00
CA THR A 44 26.53 -8.36 0.20
C THR A 44 26.18 -7.91 -1.22
N ILE A 45 25.60 -6.72 -1.35
CA ILE A 45 25.22 -6.13 -2.64
C ILE A 45 26.47 -5.73 -3.43
N ARG A 46 27.48 -5.17 -2.76
CA ARG A 46 28.77 -4.82 -3.38
C ARG A 46 29.48 -6.07 -3.91
N SER A 47 29.53 -7.16 -3.14
CA SER A 47 30.09 -8.44 -3.59
C SER A 47 29.33 -9.00 -4.80
N ARG A 48 28.00 -8.92 -4.79
CA ARG A 48 27.15 -9.35 -5.91
C ARG A 48 27.44 -8.53 -7.17
N LEU A 49 27.53 -7.21 -7.03
CA LEU A 49 27.83 -6.31 -8.14
C LEU A 49 29.22 -6.59 -8.73
N ASN A 50 30.23 -6.79 -7.89
CA ASN A 50 31.58 -7.14 -8.34
C ASN A 50 31.61 -8.48 -9.08
N TYR A 51 30.86 -9.48 -8.61
CA TYR A 51 30.73 -10.76 -9.29
C TYR A 51 30.16 -10.59 -10.71
N ILE A 52 29.08 -9.82 -10.86
CA ILE A 52 28.46 -9.50 -12.16
C ILE A 52 29.47 -8.74 -13.04
N ALA A 53 30.12 -7.72 -12.49
CA ALA A 53 31.07 -6.87 -13.21
C ALA A 53 32.32 -7.61 -13.69
N ASN A 54 32.81 -8.61 -12.94
CA ASN A 54 33.98 -9.40 -13.33
C ASN A 54 33.78 -10.20 -14.63
N SER A 55 32.53 -10.42 -15.04
CA SER A 55 32.21 -11.06 -16.30
C SER A 55 32.25 -10.11 -17.52
N LEU A 56 32.43 -8.81 -17.28
CA LEU A 56 32.31 -7.75 -18.30
C LEU A 56 33.66 -7.11 -18.61
N LYS A 57 33.83 -6.66 -19.86
CA LYS A 57 35.02 -5.92 -20.30
C LYS A 57 34.91 -4.44 -19.88
N PRO A 58 36.00 -3.80 -19.41
CA PRO A 58 35.99 -2.36 -19.13
C PRO A 58 35.76 -1.51 -20.39
N PRO A 59 35.04 -0.37 -20.31
CA PRO A 59 34.35 0.14 -19.13
C PRO A 59 33.10 -0.69 -18.79
N VAL A 60 32.94 -1.04 -17.51
CA VAL A 60 31.82 -1.87 -17.06
C VAL A 60 30.56 -1.02 -17.00
N VAL A 61 29.68 -1.21 -17.98
CA VAL A 61 28.36 -0.59 -18.02
C VAL A 61 27.31 -1.69 -17.83
N ILE A 62 26.40 -1.49 -16.88
CA ILE A 62 25.35 -2.45 -16.55
C ILE A 62 24.00 -1.76 -16.67
N ASP A 63 23.22 -2.21 -17.65
CA ASP A 63 21.82 -1.82 -17.78
C ASP A 63 21.00 -2.53 -16.71
N CYS A 64 20.19 -1.75 -16.00
CA CYS A 64 19.42 -2.20 -14.86
C CYS A 64 17.95 -1.79 -15.00
N LEU A 65 17.08 -2.61 -14.44
CA LEU A 65 15.67 -2.32 -14.22
C LEU A 65 15.41 -2.24 -12.71
N MET A 66 14.89 -1.11 -12.25
CA MET A 66 14.39 -0.96 -10.89
C MET A 66 12.87 -1.10 -10.87
N ARG A 67 12.38 -2.03 -10.04
CA ARG A 67 10.95 -2.20 -9.75
C ARG A 67 10.57 -1.41 -8.52
N ILE A 68 9.55 -0.58 -8.65
CA ILE A 68 9.12 0.37 -7.62
C ILE A 68 7.66 0.09 -7.24
N ALA A 69 7.33 0.23 -5.97
CA ALA A 69 5.96 0.43 -5.52
C ALA A 69 5.76 1.90 -5.15
N GLY A 70 4.66 2.48 -5.60
CA GLY A 70 4.21 3.82 -5.24
C GLY A 70 2.81 3.80 -4.64
N GLY A 71 2.44 4.89 -3.99
CA GLY A 71 1.08 5.08 -3.52
C GLY A 71 0.96 6.22 -2.52
N LEU A 72 -0.27 6.66 -2.28
CA LEU A 72 -0.59 7.73 -1.35
C LEU A 72 -1.49 7.24 -0.23
N ASP A 73 -1.39 7.90 0.91
CA ASP A 73 -2.26 7.69 2.06
C ASP A 73 -2.40 9.00 2.84
N SER A 74 -3.56 9.21 3.44
CA SER A 74 -3.86 10.36 4.29
C SER A 74 -4.27 9.93 5.68
N ALA A 75 -3.69 10.58 6.68
CA ALA A 75 -4.13 10.45 8.06
C ALA A 75 -5.02 11.64 8.41
N THR A 76 -5.98 11.44 9.32
CA THR A 76 -6.80 12.53 9.89
C THR A 76 -6.71 12.50 11.42
N GLY A 77 -7.04 13.60 12.07
CA GLY A 77 -7.05 13.70 13.54
C GLY A 77 -5.67 13.92 14.14
N ILE A 78 -4.74 14.49 13.37
CA ILE A 78 -3.46 14.94 13.91
C ILE A 78 -3.67 16.21 14.73
N SER A 79 -2.91 16.35 15.82
CA SER A 79 -2.94 17.54 16.66
C SER A 79 -2.54 18.78 15.86
N GLN A 80 -3.38 19.80 15.95
CA GLN A 80 -3.15 21.08 15.29
C GLN A 80 -2.09 21.89 16.02
N TYR A 81 -1.34 22.67 15.26
CA TYR A 81 -0.37 23.62 15.78
C TYR A 81 -1.07 24.87 16.31
N ASN A 82 -0.61 25.37 17.47
CA ASN A 82 -1.17 26.59 18.10
C ASN A 82 -0.53 27.88 17.55
N GLN A 83 0.34 27.78 16.55
CA GLN A 83 0.90 28.92 15.84
C GLN A 83 -0.16 29.55 14.92
N GLY A 84 -0.07 30.86 14.68
CA GLY A 84 -1.04 31.59 13.84
C GLY A 84 -1.27 30.93 12.47
N SER A 85 -2.45 31.17 11.88
CA SER A 85 -3.03 30.49 10.71
C SER A 85 -2.18 30.54 9.44
N ILE A 86 -1.08 29.80 9.43
CA ILE A 86 -0.18 29.60 8.30
C ILE A 86 -0.78 28.55 7.34
N LEU A 87 -1.60 27.62 7.86
CA LEU A 87 -2.26 26.56 7.12
C LEU A 87 -3.78 26.73 7.14
N GLY A 88 -4.43 26.41 6.01
CA GLY A 88 -5.89 26.37 5.93
C GLY A 88 -6.52 25.21 6.71
N SER A 89 -5.79 24.08 6.81
CA SER A 89 -6.04 22.96 7.73
C SER A 89 -4.74 22.18 7.93
N ASP A 90 -4.47 21.76 9.16
CA ASP A 90 -3.31 20.97 9.57
C ASP A 90 -3.71 19.69 10.32
N ASP A 91 -4.98 19.27 10.20
CA ASP A 91 -5.51 18.06 10.84
C ASP A 91 -5.29 16.78 10.00
N SER A 92 -4.90 16.96 8.73
CA SER A 92 -4.86 15.90 7.73
C SER A 92 -3.62 15.99 6.84
N PRO A 93 -2.51 15.29 7.15
CA PRO A 93 -1.42 15.15 6.20
C PRO A 93 -1.80 14.14 5.11
N LEU A 94 -1.28 14.41 3.92
CA LEU A 94 -1.30 13.52 2.78
C LEU A 94 0.15 13.20 2.41
N SER A 95 0.47 11.90 2.36
CA SER A 95 1.80 11.42 2.00
C SER A 95 1.74 10.63 0.71
N GLU A 96 2.64 10.93 -0.24
CA GLU A 96 2.98 10.02 -1.33
C GLU A 96 4.26 9.29 -0.99
N ASN A 97 4.26 7.99 -1.22
CA ASN A 97 5.34 7.10 -0.84
C ASN A 97 5.92 6.37 -2.06
N PHE A 98 7.19 6.02 -1.92
CA PHE A 98 8.03 5.35 -2.89
C PHE A 98 8.76 4.21 -2.18
N MET A 99 8.80 3.03 -2.81
CA MET A 99 9.53 1.89 -2.29
C MET A 99 10.23 1.15 -3.43
N CYS A 100 11.54 0.91 -3.29
CA CYS A 100 12.24 -0.03 -4.16
C CYS A 100 11.85 -1.47 -3.78
N LEU A 101 11.35 -2.23 -4.74
CA LEU A 101 11.07 -3.66 -4.58
C LEU A 101 12.29 -4.49 -5.00
N GLN A 102 12.82 -4.23 -6.19
CA GLN A 102 13.95 -4.97 -6.76
C GLN A 102 14.81 -4.07 -7.64
N LEU A 103 16.09 -4.40 -7.73
CA LEU A 103 17.02 -3.93 -8.75
C LEU A 103 17.64 -5.15 -9.42
N ILE A 104 17.44 -5.27 -10.72
CA ILE A 104 17.94 -6.39 -11.53
C ILE A 104 18.70 -5.85 -12.74
N THR A 105 19.62 -6.64 -13.27
CA THR A 105 20.23 -6.37 -14.58
C THR A 105 19.20 -6.58 -15.70
N SER A 106 19.46 -6.04 -16.88
CA SER A 106 18.65 -6.35 -18.07
C SER A 106 18.71 -7.83 -18.48
N SER A 107 19.73 -8.58 -18.06
CA SER A 107 19.80 -10.04 -18.21
C SER A 107 18.97 -10.81 -17.18
N GLY A 108 18.37 -10.13 -16.20
CA GLY A 108 17.53 -10.72 -15.16
C GLY A 108 18.28 -11.13 -13.89
N GLU A 109 19.57 -10.81 -13.77
CA GLU A 109 20.32 -11.11 -12.55
C GLU A 109 19.95 -10.15 -11.42
N GLU A 110 19.64 -10.71 -10.25
CA GLU A 110 19.31 -9.93 -9.07
C GLU A 110 20.56 -9.24 -8.49
N ILE A 111 20.47 -7.91 -8.38
CA ILE A 111 21.42 -7.07 -7.65
C ILE A 111 20.89 -6.81 -6.24
N TYR A 112 19.60 -6.45 -6.12
CA TYR A 112 18.94 -6.21 -4.85
C TYR A 112 17.48 -6.66 -4.90
N ASN A 113 17.02 -7.23 -3.79
CA ASN A 113 15.62 -7.53 -3.54
C ASN A 113 15.27 -7.10 -2.13
N ASN A 114 14.18 -6.36 -2.00
CA ASN A 114 13.74 -5.83 -0.72
C ASN A 114 13.32 -6.99 0.19
N PRO A 115 13.99 -7.21 1.33
CA PRO A 115 13.72 -8.35 2.18
C PRO A 115 12.37 -8.22 2.92
N ASN A 116 11.83 -7.00 3.04
CA ASN A 116 10.54 -6.77 3.68
C ASN A 116 9.77 -5.61 3.02
N PRO A 117 9.08 -5.87 1.88
CA PRO A 117 8.32 -4.86 1.16
C PRO A 117 7.09 -4.29 1.92
N GLN A 118 6.76 -4.81 3.10
CA GLN A 118 5.67 -4.30 3.93
C GLN A 118 6.15 -3.45 5.10
N SER A 119 7.47 -3.28 5.27
CA SER A 119 8.02 -2.46 6.33
C SER A 119 8.12 -0.99 5.94
N ASP A 120 7.71 -0.16 6.89
CA ASP A 120 7.95 1.29 6.96
C ASP A 120 9.43 1.68 6.76
N PHE A 121 10.40 0.86 7.19
CA PHE A 121 11.83 1.14 6.99
C PHE A 121 12.24 1.31 5.53
N TYR A 122 11.55 0.63 4.61
CA TYR A 122 11.80 0.68 3.17
C TYR A 122 10.84 1.60 2.42
N CYS A 123 9.78 2.06 3.07
CA CYS A 123 8.81 3.00 2.54
C CYS A 123 9.36 4.43 2.69
N ARG A 124 9.67 5.09 1.57
CA ARG A 124 10.23 6.44 1.55
C ARG A 124 9.16 7.44 1.14
N THR A 125 8.97 8.47 1.95
CA THR A 125 8.10 9.58 1.57
C THR A 125 8.71 10.32 0.38
N ARG A 126 7.95 10.37 -0.72
CA ARG A 126 8.25 11.13 -1.93
C ARG A 126 7.70 12.55 -1.83
N SER A 127 6.48 12.70 -1.34
CA SER A 127 5.89 13.99 -1.06
C SER A 127 5.07 13.96 0.23
N LEU A 128 5.00 15.10 0.90
CA LEU A 128 4.17 15.31 2.08
C LEU A 128 3.50 16.67 1.93
N SER A 129 2.19 16.72 2.15
CA SER A 129 1.42 17.95 2.10
C SER A 129 0.38 17.99 3.21
N TRP A 130 0.12 19.19 3.74
CA TRP A 130 -0.97 19.43 4.69
C TRP A 130 -2.24 19.76 3.91
N THR A 131 -2.86 18.72 3.37
CA THR A 131 -4.09 18.83 2.61
C THR A 131 -4.93 17.58 2.78
N LYS A 132 -6.26 17.77 2.78
CA LYS A 132 -7.19 16.66 2.82
C LYS A 132 -7.16 15.91 1.48
N GLU A 133 -7.12 14.59 1.54
CA GLU A 133 -7.21 13.75 0.36
C GLU A 133 -8.57 13.94 -0.36
N THR A 134 -8.50 14.25 -1.65
CA THR A 134 -9.64 14.37 -2.56
C THR A 134 -9.36 13.61 -3.84
N ASP A 135 -10.41 13.19 -4.54
CA ASP A 135 -10.27 12.43 -5.80
C ASP A 135 -9.39 13.16 -6.82
N ALA A 136 -9.51 14.49 -6.91
CA ALA A 136 -8.72 15.32 -7.80
C ALA A 136 -7.22 15.30 -7.44
N ILE A 137 -6.89 15.46 -6.16
CA ILE A 137 -5.49 15.42 -5.69
C ILE A 137 -4.92 14.01 -5.88
N THR A 138 -5.69 12.97 -5.57
CA THR A 138 -5.28 11.57 -5.75
C THR A 138 -4.92 11.29 -7.22
N LEU A 139 -5.77 11.70 -8.15
CA LEU A 139 -5.52 11.52 -9.59
C LEU A 139 -4.33 12.35 -10.07
N GLU A 140 -4.18 13.59 -9.59
CA GLU A 140 -3.04 14.47 -9.92
C GLU A 140 -1.71 13.84 -9.47
N MET A 141 -1.63 13.34 -8.24
CA MET A 141 -0.43 12.71 -7.68
C MET A 141 -0.07 11.43 -8.44
N PHE A 142 -1.06 10.57 -8.70
CA PHE A 142 -0.89 9.37 -9.53
C PHE A 142 -0.34 9.71 -10.92
N THR A 143 -0.91 10.72 -11.58
CA THR A 143 -0.49 11.13 -12.93
C THR A 143 0.95 11.63 -12.93
N LYS A 144 1.30 12.55 -12.02
CA LYS A 144 2.68 13.06 -11.87
C LYS A 144 3.69 11.97 -11.56
N PHE A 145 3.31 10.99 -10.73
CA PHE A 145 4.16 9.85 -10.42
C PHE A 145 4.53 9.06 -11.67
N TYR A 146 3.55 8.72 -12.51
CA TYR A 146 3.80 7.95 -13.74
C TYR A 146 4.49 8.77 -14.83
N GLU A 147 4.24 10.07 -14.93
CA GLU A 147 5.01 10.96 -15.81
C GLU A 147 6.50 10.90 -15.49
N GLU A 148 6.88 10.99 -14.21
CA GLU A 148 8.28 10.88 -13.79
C GLU A 148 8.88 9.50 -14.04
N VAL A 149 8.13 8.42 -13.75
CA VAL A 149 8.58 7.04 -14.01
C VAL A 149 8.80 6.83 -15.51
N ASN A 150 7.86 7.27 -16.35
CA ASN A 150 7.98 7.15 -17.81
C ASN A 150 9.13 8.00 -18.36
N GLY A 151 9.37 9.19 -17.78
CA GLY A 151 10.57 9.99 -18.10
C GLY A 151 11.89 9.31 -17.73
N ILE A 152 11.90 8.41 -16.74
CA ILE A 152 13.09 7.61 -16.39
C ILE A 152 13.29 6.44 -17.35
N LYS A 153 12.22 5.86 -17.91
CA LYS A 153 12.33 4.85 -18.96
C LYS A 153 13.04 5.39 -20.20
N THR A 154 12.74 6.62 -20.60
CA THR A 154 13.35 7.26 -21.77
C THR A 154 14.71 7.90 -21.47
N ASN A 155 14.92 8.38 -20.24
CA ASN A 155 16.18 8.97 -19.79
C ASN A 155 16.67 8.26 -18.51
N PRO A 156 17.43 7.16 -18.63
CA PRO A 156 17.85 6.35 -17.48
C PRO A 156 18.59 7.14 -16.40
N VAL A 157 18.49 6.68 -15.16
CA VAL A 157 19.27 7.22 -14.05
C VAL A 157 20.68 6.63 -14.09
N ILE A 158 21.68 7.48 -14.28
CA ILE A 158 23.08 7.07 -14.29
C ILE A 158 23.68 7.19 -12.90
N ILE A 159 24.29 6.10 -12.42
CA ILE A 159 25.01 6.06 -11.13
C ILE A 159 26.33 5.33 -11.35
N THR A 160 27.42 5.98 -10.97
CA THR A 160 28.75 5.35 -10.97
C THR A 160 29.10 4.95 -9.56
N VAL A 161 29.46 3.68 -9.38
CA VAL A 161 29.99 3.12 -8.14
C VAL A 161 31.33 2.49 -8.47
N ASP A 162 32.40 3.03 -7.89
CA ASP A 162 33.77 2.67 -8.25
C ASP A 162 33.99 2.82 -9.78
N ASN A 163 34.35 1.73 -10.48
CA ASN A 163 34.54 1.72 -11.94
C ASN A 163 33.34 1.15 -12.72
N ILE A 164 32.19 0.98 -12.05
CA ILE A 164 30.98 0.38 -12.62
C ILE A 164 29.94 1.47 -12.84
N ARG A 165 29.46 1.59 -14.07
CA ARG A 165 28.40 2.53 -14.46
C ARG A 165 27.08 1.78 -14.56
N LEU A 166 26.15 2.08 -13.66
CA LEU A 166 24.79 1.57 -13.69
C LEU A 166 23.90 2.51 -14.52
N GLN A 167 23.17 1.96 -15.49
CA GLN A 167 22.14 2.66 -16.25
C GLN A 167 20.77 2.14 -15.83
N ILE A 168 20.06 2.88 -14.99
CA ILE A 168 18.86 2.37 -14.32
C ILE A 168 17.61 2.94 -14.98
N THR A 169 16.83 2.05 -15.60
CA THR A 169 15.45 2.30 -15.98
C THR A 169 14.51 1.90 -14.84
N ALA A 170 13.25 2.32 -14.91
CA ALA A 170 12.28 2.11 -13.85
C ALA A 170 10.95 1.59 -14.39
N GLU A 171 10.40 0.60 -13.70
CA GLU A 171 8.99 0.23 -13.78
C GLU A 171 8.37 0.34 -12.40
N ALA A 172 7.09 0.70 -12.35
CA ALA A 172 6.41 0.93 -11.09
C ALA A 172 5.06 0.23 -11.05
N VAL A 173 4.58 -0.05 -9.84
CA VAL A 173 3.20 -0.42 -9.54
C VAL A 173 2.66 0.53 -8.48
N TYR A 174 1.48 1.08 -8.69
CA TYR A 174 0.81 1.97 -7.74
C TYR A 174 -0.12 1.17 -6.84
N SER A 175 0.47 0.47 -5.88
CA SER A 175 -0.21 -0.51 -5.02
C SER A 175 -0.22 -0.16 -3.54
N VAL A 176 0.48 0.90 -3.13
CA VAL A 176 0.50 1.38 -1.74
C VAL A 176 -0.66 2.36 -1.54
N ILE A 177 -1.87 1.92 -1.87
CA ILE A 177 -3.10 2.72 -1.81
C ILE A 177 -4.23 1.92 -1.18
N ASP A 178 -5.25 2.61 -0.70
CA ASP A 178 -6.53 2.02 -0.30
C ASP A 178 -7.52 1.92 -1.47
N ASP A 179 -8.68 1.32 -1.20
CA ASP A 179 -9.74 1.15 -2.20
C ASP A 179 -10.36 2.50 -2.62
N LYS A 180 -10.32 3.52 -1.75
CA LYS A 180 -10.86 4.86 -2.04
C LYS A 180 -9.98 5.58 -3.07
N ALA A 181 -8.67 5.59 -2.85
CA ALA A 181 -7.70 6.13 -3.79
C ALA A 181 -7.72 5.36 -5.11
N ALA A 182 -7.83 4.03 -5.07
CA ALA A 182 -7.96 3.21 -6.28
C ALA A 182 -9.21 3.62 -7.09
N ASN A 183 -10.35 3.80 -6.44
CA ASN A 183 -11.59 4.26 -7.08
C ASN A 183 -11.46 5.65 -7.70
N ALA A 184 -10.81 6.59 -7.01
CA ALA A 184 -10.56 7.93 -7.54
C ALA A 184 -9.68 7.89 -8.80
N ILE A 185 -8.61 7.08 -8.81
CA ILE A 185 -7.71 6.96 -9.97
C ILE A 185 -8.45 6.43 -11.21
N VAL A 186 -9.31 5.43 -11.05
CA VAL A 186 -10.04 4.83 -12.17
C VAL A 186 -11.36 5.56 -12.51
N GLY A 187 -11.66 6.66 -11.80
CA GLY A 187 -12.91 7.40 -11.95
C GLY A 187 -14.17 6.61 -11.54
N ASN A 188 -14.02 5.59 -10.69
CA ASN A 188 -15.13 4.76 -10.25
C ASN A 188 -15.91 5.44 -9.12
N LYS A 189 -17.10 5.96 -9.44
CA LYS A 189 -18.03 6.55 -8.48
C LYS A 189 -18.78 5.51 -7.63
N ASN A 190 -18.80 4.25 -8.06
CA ASN A 190 -19.49 3.18 -7.35
C ASN A 190 -18.50 2.38 -6.50
N THR A 191 -18.46 2.67 -5.20
CA THR A 191 -17.59 1.98 -4.23
C THR A 191 -17.89 0.48 -4.08
N HIS A 192 -19.01 -0.02 -4.64
CA HIS A 192 -19.30 -1.45 -4.72
C HIS A 192 -18.76 -2.14 -5.98
N ALA A 193 -18.32 -1.39 -6.97
CA ALA A 193 -17.67 -1.93 -8.17
C ALA A 193 -16.15 -2.04 -7.94
N CYS A 194 -15.56 -3.11 -8.46
CA CYS A 194 -14.13 -3.37 -8.26
C CYS A 194 -13.29 -2.43 -9.15
N PRO A 195 -12.44 -1.55 -8.57
CA PRO A 195 -11.63 -0.63 -9.36
C PRO A 195 -10.65 -1.37 -10.28
N VAL A 196 -10.10 -2.51 -9.84
CA VAL A 196 -9.20 -3.34 -10.65
C VAL A 196 -9.92 -3.90 -11.89
N CYS A 197 -11.16 -4.37 -11.74
CA CYS A 197 -11.94 -4.89 -12.88
C CYS A 197 -12.31 -3.78 -13.88
N ILE A 198 -12.64 -2.59 -13.39
CA ILE A 198 -12.93 -1.42 -14.23
C ILE A 198 -11.70 -0.97 -15.00
N SER A 199 -10.54 -1.03 -14.33
CA SER A 199 -9.29 -0.57 -14.90
C SER A 199 -8.74 -1.47 -16.03
N GLY A 200 -9.22 -2.71 -16.14
CA GLY A 200 -8.76 -3.65 -17.14
C GLY A 200 -7.38 -4.24 -16.85
N PRO A 201 -6.85 -5.09 -17.74
CA PRO A 201 -5.60 -5.83 -17.52
C PRO A 201 -4.34 -4.96 -17.58
N ASP A 202 -4.43 -3.76 -18.19
CA ASP A 202 -3.29 -2.89 -18.47
C ASP A 202 -3.00 -1.88 -17.35
N VAL A 203 -3.85 -1.80 -16.32
CA VAL A 203 -3.71 -0.80 -15.27
C VAL A 203 -2.82 -1.29 -14.13
N VAL A 204 -1.96 -0.37 -13.72
CA VAL A 204 -0.83 -0.57 -12.83
C VAL A 204 -1.20 -0.40 -11.34
N ILE A 205 -2.48 -0.63 -11.01
CA ILE A 205 -3.02 -0.55 -9.64
C ILE A 205 -3.13 -1.97 -9.07
N GLY A 206 -2.51 -2.18 -7.92
CA GLY A 206 -2.56 -3.47 -7.22
C GLY A 206 -3.72 -3.54 -6.21
N PRO A 207 -4.31 -4.74 -5.97
CA PRO A 207 -5.27 -4.89 -4.90
C PRO A 207 -4.61 -4.67 -3.53
N SER A 208 -5.26 -3.90 -2.65
CA SER A 208 -4.76 -3.74 -1.29
C SER A 208 -5.03 -5.00 -0.48
N TYR A 209 -3.96 -5.70 -0.14
CA TYR A 209 -4.03 -6.92 0.65
C TYR A 209 -4.57 -6.67 2.07
N PHE A 210 -4.20 -5.53 2.66
CA PHE A 210 -4.65 -5.15 3.99
C PHE A 210 -6.17 -4.98 4.03
N TYR A 211 -6.71 -4.14 3.13
CA TYR A 211 -8.15 -3.91 3.04
C TYR A 211 -8.91 -5.16 2.58
N SER A 212 -8.36 -5.95 1.66
CA SER A 212 -8.96 -7.22 1.23
C SER A 212 -9.22 -8.16 2.42
N ARG A 213 -8.25 -8.31 3.33
CA ARG A 213 -8.42 -9.14 4.54
C ARG A 213 -9.40 -8.55 5.54
N LEU A 214 -9.28 -7.25 5.81
CA LEU A 214 -10.17 -6.55 6.72
C LEU A 214 -11.62 -6.63 6.24
N ASN A 215 -11.88 -6.17 5.02
CA ASN A 215 -13.21 -6.11 4.41
C ASN A 215 -13.83 -7.50 4.27
N SER A 216 -13.04 -8.53 3.92
CA SER A 216 -13.56 -9.91 3.86
C SER A 216 -13.97 -10.43 5.24
N THR A 217 -13.18 -10.14 6.27
CA THR A 217 -13.50 -10.54 7.65
C THR A 217 -14.78 -9.87 8.13
N GLU A 218 -14.90 -8.55 7.91
CA GLU A 218 -16.12 -7.81 8.23
C GLU A 218 -17.34 -8.33 7.45
N TRP A 219 -17.16 -8.60 6.15
CA TRP A 219 -18.23 -9.12 5.31
C TRP A 219 -18.71 -10.48 5.80
N LEU A 220 -17.81 -11.38 6.19
CA LEU A 220 -18.18 -12.69 6.75
C LEU A 220 -18.98 -12.56 8.04
N ILE A 221 -18.55 -11.69 8.96
CA ILE A 221 -19.27 -11.44 10.22
C ILE A 221 -20.67 -10.87 9.94
N ARG A 222 -20.76 -9.85 9.07
CA ARG A 222 -22.03 -9.21 8.70
C ARG A 222 -23.00 -10.17 8.03
N ASN A 223 -22.53 -11.03 7.12
CA ASN A 223 -23.39 -11.97 6.40
C ASN A 223 -23.77 -13.18 7.26
N ALA A 224 -22.91 -13.62 8.19
CA ALA A 224 -23.27 -14.64 9.17
C ALA A 224 -24.47 -14.22 10.02
N ALA A 225 -24.53 -12.95 10.44
CA ALA A 225 -25.66 -12.40 11.19
C ALA A 225 -26.98 -12.39 10.40
N LYS A 226 -26.91 -12.33 9.07
CA LYS A 226 -28.09 -12.32 8.18
C LYS A 226 -28.50 -13.71 7.71
N LYS A 227 -27.62 -14.71 7.80
CA LYS A 227 -27.75 -16.03 7.17
C LYS A 227 -29.10 -16.73 7.42
N ARG A 228 -29.70 -16.53 8.59
CA ARG A 228 -30.94 -17.20 9.02
C ARG A 228 -32.17 -16.31 8.95
N ILE A 229 -32.04 -15.10 8.43
CA ILE A 229 -33.12 -14.12 8.40
C ILE A 229 -33.57 -13.94 6.93
N PRO A 230 -34.85 -14.21 6.61
CA PRO A 230 -35.37 -14.11 5.25
C PRO A 230 -35.17 -12.74 4.61
N ASN A 231 -35.11 -12.69 3.28
CA ASN A 231 -35.06 -11.46 2.47
C ASN A 231 -33.81 -10.58 2.63
N ASN A 232 -32.71 -11.11 3.21
CA ASN A 232 -31.43 -10.42 3.35
C ASN A 232 -31.56 -8.97 3.91
N PRO A 233 -32.08 -8.82 5.13
CA PRO A 233 -32.43 -7.51 5.66
C PRO A 233 -31.19 -6.63 5.90
N ALA A 234 -31.44 -5.33 6.08
CA ALA A 234 -30.41 -4.37 6.43
C ALA A 234 -29.76 -4.74 7.78
N LEU A 235 -28.49 -4.37 7.97
CA LEU A 235 -27.77 -4.55 9.25
C LEU A 235 -28.45 -3.88 10.44
N LYS A 236 -29.30 -2.87 10.19
CA LYS A 236 -30.06 -2.16 11.22
C LYS A 236 -31.32 -2.92 11.68
N HIS A 237 -31.69 -4.02 11.02
CA HIS A 237 -32.84 -4.82 11.43
C HIS A 237 -32.60 -5.40 12.84
N PRO A 238 -33.57 -5.31 13.77
CA PRO A 238 -33.36 -5.69 15.18
C PRO A 238 -32.82 -7.11 15.37
N GLU A 239 -33.36 -8.09 14.62
CA GLU A 239 -32.89 -9.48 14.67
C GLU A 239 -31.45 -9.63 14.15
N VAL A 240 -31.07 -8.90 13.10
CA VAL A 240 -29.71 -8.91 12.57
C VAL A 240 -28.76 -8.30 13.60
N GLN A 241 -29.13 -7.20 14.25
CA GLN A 241 -28.31 -6.57 15.28
C GLN A 241 -28.11 -7.48 16.49
N SER A 242 -29.16 -8.19 16.90
CA SER A 242 -29.09 -9.16 17.98
C SER A 242 -28.12 -10.31 17.64
N GLU A 243 -28.28 -10.91 16.46
CA GLU A 243 -27.39 -11.98 16.00
C GLU A 243 -25.95 -11.49 15.76
N HIS A 244 -25.79 -10.29 15.22
CA HIS A 244 -24.49 -9.66 15.03
C HIS A 244 -23.78 -9.48 16.38
N ARG A 245 -24.47 -8.95 17.40
CA ARG A 245 -23.92 -8.81 18.76
C ARG A 245 -23.58 -10.17 19.37
N ARG A 246 -24.46 -11.18 19.20
CA ARG A 246 -24.22 -12.55 19.66
C ARG A 246 -22.96 -13.15 19.03
N ILE A 247 -22.76 -12.95 17.74
CA ILE A 247 -21.57 -13.40 17.01
C ILE A 247 -20.32 -12.65 17.49
N SER A 248 -20.38 -11.31 17.56
CA SER A 248 -19.27 -10.49 18.05
C SER A 248 -18.83 -10.95 19.45
N ASN A 249 -19.75 -11.10 20.41
CA ASN A 249 -19.41 -11.55 21.76
C ASN A 249 -18.71 -12.92 21.77
N LYS A 250 -19.19 -13.89 20.98
CA LYS A 250 -18.52 -15.20 20.86
C LYS A 250 -17.11 -15.09 20.28
N LEU A 251 -16.91 -14.19 19.31
CA LEU A 251 -15.58 -13.91 18.76
C LEU A 251 -14.69 -13.22 19.80
N GLU A 252 -15.21 -12.25 20.55
CA GLU A 252 -14.47 -11.59 21.63
C GLU A 252 -14.03 -12.60 22.69
N ASP A 253 -14.93 -13.50 23.10
CA ASP A 253 -14.66 -14.52 24.11
C ASP A 253 -13.60 -15.53 23.64
N ARG A 254 -13.69 -15.97 22.37
CA ARG A 254 -12.79 -16.98 21.79
C ARG A 254 -11.40 -16.42 21.49
N PHE A 255 -11.33 -15.21 20.93
CA PHE A 255 -10.10 -14.61 20.43
C PHE A 255 -9.51 -13.56 21.36
N LYS A 256 -10.18 -13.22 22.47
CA LYS A 256 -9.74 -12.22 23.46
C LYS A 256 -9.44 -10.86 22.85
N ALA A 257 -10.33 -10.39 21.97
CA ALA A 257 -10.18 -9.13 21.24
C ALA A 257 -11.52 -8.41 21.09
N HIS A 258 -11.50 -7.08 20.93
CA HIS A 258 -12.70 -6.29 20.72
C HIS A 258 -13.16 -6.35 19.25
N VAL A 259 -14.38 -6.85 19.03
CA VAL A 259 -14.92 -7.11 17.68
C VAL A 259 -16.08 -6.18 17.40
N ASP A 260 -15.94 -5.40 16.34
CA ASP A 260 -16.95 -4.46 15.83
C ASP A 260 -17.50 -3.47 16.88
N ARG A 261 -16.65 -3.03 17.82
CA ARG A 261 -17.02 -1.98 18.77
C ARG A 261 -16.95 -0.61 18.10
N PRO A 262 -17.93 0.29 18.29
CA PRO A 262 -17.85 1.65 17.75
C PRO A 262 -16.60 2.37 18.27
N LYS A 263 -15.89 3.07 17.40
CA LYS A 263 -14.80 3.95 17.84
C LYS A 263 -15.35 5.24 18.45
N PRO A 264 -14.67 5.81 19.47
CA PRO A 264 -14.98 7.16 19.95
C PRO A 264 -14.96 8.15 18.78
N GLY A 265 -15.97 9.02 18.65
CA GLY A 265 -16.12 9.95 17.53
C GLY A 265 -17.06 9.48 16.40
N GLY A 266 -17.67 8.30 16.52
CA GLY A 266 -18.85 7.92 15.73
C GLY A 266 -18.60 7.40 14.31
N CYS A 267 -17.34 7.33 13.85
CA CYS A 267 -16.99 6.75 12.55
C CYS A 267 -16.11 5.51 12.69
N GLY A 268 -16.56 4.41 12.09
CA GLY A 268 -15.82 3.14 12.04
C GLY A 268 -15.99 2.25 13.28
N SER A 269 -15.36 1.09 13.23
CA SER A 269 -15.37 0.11 14.32
C SER A 269 -13.94 -0.24 14.78
N SER A 270 -13.84 -1.03 15.85
CA SER A 270 -12.59 -1.57 16.40
C SER A 270 -11.89 -2.54 15.45
N ASN A 271 -12.55 -2.92 14.35
CA ASN A 271 -11.96 -3.80 13.35
C ASN A 271 -10.76 -3.11 12.70
N ASN A 272 -9.65 -3.84 12.68
CA ASN A 272 -8.41 -3.42 12.06
C ASN A 272 -7.67 -4.66 11.53
N GLY A 273 -6.53 -4.45 10.86
CA GLY A 273 -5.77 -5.56 10.31
C GLY A 273 -5.28 -6.57 11.35
N ASN A 274 -5.04 -6.15 12.60
CA ASN A 274 -4.62 -7.07 13.66
C ASN A 274 -5.77 -7.98 14.09
N LEU A 275 -6.98 -7.43 14.24
CA LEU A 275 -8.17 -8.23 14.50
C LEU A 275 -8.42 -9.23 13.36
N ALA A 276 -8.36 -8.79 12.10
CA ALA A 276 -8.54 -9.67 10.95
C ALA A 276 -7.51 -10.81 10.93
N ARG A 277 -6.22 -10.51 11.20
CA ARG A 277 -5.16 -11.54 11.31
C ARG A 277 -5.43 -12.51 12.46
N LEU A 278 -5.87 -12.02 13.60
CA LEU A 278 -6.17 -12.82 14.78
C LEU A 278 -7.34 -13.77 14.52
N LEU A 279 -8.44 -13.27 13.96
CA LEU A 279 -9.62 -14.08 13.63
C LEU A 279 -9.28 -15.16 12.59
N LEU A 280 -8.47 -14.84 11.59
CA LEU A 280 -8.04 -15.77 10.55
C LEU A 280 -6.91 -16.73 10.97
N SER A 281 -6.34 -16.56 12.18
CA SER A 281 -5.31 -17.46 12.70
C SER A 281 -5.85 -18.86 12.98
N ASP A 282 -7.11 -18.94 13.44
CA ASP A 282 -7.89 -20.16 13.68
C ASP A 282 -9.17 -20.16 12.82
N PRO A 283 -9.06 -20.51 11.52
CA PRO A 283 -10.17 -20.45 10.59
C PRO A 283 -11.28 -21.46 10.93
N THR A 284 -10.98 -22.52 11.68
CA THR A 284 -11.97 -23.50 12.12
C THR A 284 -12.87 -22.89 13.18
N ALA A 285 -12.29 -22.34 14.26
CA ALA A 285 -13.08 -21.69 15.31
C ALA A 285 -13.84 -20.48 14.75
N PHE A 286 -13.21 -19.69 13.88
CA PHE A 286 -13.88 -18.57 13.21
C PHE A 286 -15.09 -19.04 12.39
N SER A 287 -14.92 -20.08 11.56
CA SER A 287 -16.01 -20.62 10.74
C SER A 287 -17.16 -21.20 11.58
N ASP A 288 -16.81 -21.91 12.66
CA ASP A 288 -17.79 -22.53 13.55
C ASP A 288 -18.65 -21.49 14.28
N ILE A 289 -18.02 -20.40 14.76
CA ILE A 289 -18.74 -19.30 15.42
C ILE A 289 -19.68 -18.60 14.44
N LEU A 290 -19.23 -18.37 13.20
CA LEU A 290 -20.04 -17.78 12.14
C LEU A 290 -21.09 -18.74 11.55
N GLY A 291 -20.98 -20.04 11.84
CA GLY A 291 -21.83 -21.07 11.25
C GLY A 291 -21.67 -21.17 9.73
N ILE A 292 -20.47 -20.94 9.21
CA ILE A 292 -20.13 -21.03 7.77
C ILE A 292 -19.30 -22.28 7.48
N ASN A 293 -19.17 -22.64 6.20
CA ASN A 293 -18.40 -23.81 5.80
C ASN A 293 -16.92 -23.65 6.17
N ARG A 294 -16.35 -24.61 6.93
CA ARG A 294 -14.94 -24.61 7.34
C ARG A 294 -13.95 -24.56 6.16
N LYS A 295 -14.31 -25.15 5.01
CA LYS A 295 -13.51 -25.06 3.78
C LYS A 295 -13.42 -23.62 3.27
N LEU A 296 -14.44 -22.80 3.50
CA LEU A 296 -14.45 -21.39 3.15
C LEU A 296 -13.47 -20.62 4.04
N GLY A 297 -13.51 -20.80 5.37
CA GLY A 297 -12.57 -20.17 6.30
C GLY A 297 -11.11 -20.55 6.06
N GLY A 298 -10.83 -21.82 5.75
CA GLY A 298 -9.47 -22.29 5.41
C GLY A 298 -8.90 -21.61 4.16
N LYS A 299 -9.75 -21.27 3.19
CA LYS A 299 -9.34 -20.55 1.98
C LYS A 299 -9.02 -19.07 2.25
N PHE A 300 -9.70 -18.42 3.21
CA PHE A 300 -9.39 -17.04 3.63
C PHE A 300 -8.03 -16.94 4.37
N LYS A 301 -7.56 -18.04 4.98
CA LYS A 301 -6.21 -18.13 5.58
C LYS A 301 -5.10 -18.29 4.54
N ASN A 302 -5.33 -19.09 3.50
CA ASN A 302 -4.34 -19.40 2.46
C ASN A 302 -4.34 -18.36 1.31
N ASN A 303 -3.48 -17.35 1.44
CA ASN A 303 -3.40 -16.17 0.55
C ASN A 303 -3.25 -16.45 -0.95
N LYS A 304 -2.64 -17.55 -1.37
CA LYS A 304 -2.49 -17.88 -2.81
C LYS A 304 -3.85 -18.09 -3.52
N GLN A 305 -4.91 -18.38 -2.78
CA GLN A 305 -6.26 -18.61 -3.31
C GLN A 305 -7.23 -17.44 -3.07
N PHE A 306 -6.82 -16.41 -2.32
CA PHE A 306 -7.69 -15.31 -1.92
C PHE A 306 -8.10 -14.43 -3.11
N GLY A 307 -7.15 -14.09 -4.00
CA GLY A 307 -7.45 -13.39 -5.26
C GLY A 307 -8.36 -14.21 -6.18
N THR A 308 -8.19 -15.54 -6.20
CA THR A 308 -9.03 -16.46 -7.00
C THR A 308 -10.46 -16.60 -6.47
N LEU A 309 -10.68 -16.42 -5.16
CA LEU A 309 -12.01 -16.47 -4.54
C LEU A 309 -12.83 -15.22 -4.76
N ILE A 310 -12.21 -14.05 -4.77
CA ILE A 310 -12.91 -12.79 -5.07
C ILE A 310 -13.42 -12.82 -6.52
N ALA A 311 -12.60 -13.31 -7.46
CA ALA A 311 -13.00 -13.49 -8.86
C ALA A 311 -14.16 -14.50 -9.03
N LYS A 312 -14.16 -15.62 -8.28
CA LYS A 312 -15.23 -16.64 -8.36
C LYS A 312 -16.52 -16.26 -7.61
N ALA A 313 -16.43 -15.45 -6.56
CA ALA A 313 -17.60 -14.96 -5.83
C ALA A 313 -18.40 -13.92 -6.65
N GLN A 314 -17.75 -13.23 -7.59
CA GLN A 314 -18.39 -12.26 -8.50
C GLN A 314 -19.14 -12.92 -9.67
N THR A 315 -18.84 -14.18 -10.02
CA THR A 315 -19.50 -14.92 -11.11
C THR A 315 -20.70 -15.78 -10.67
N ARG A 316 -21.13 -15.69 -9.41
CA ARG A 316 -22.21 -16.54 -8.82
C ARG A 316 -21.98 -18.06 -8.98
N GLU A 317 -20.72 -18.51 -9.00
CA GLU A 317 -20.37 -19.95 -9.00
C GLU A 317 -20.00 -20.47 -7.61
N ILE A 318 -20.81 -20.14 -6.59
CA ILE A 318 -20.75 -20.79 -5.26
C ILE A 318 -22.15 -21.18 -4.82
#